data_AF-A0A7W0VBT7-F1
#
_entry.id   AF-A0A7W0VBT7-F1
#
_cell.length_a   1.000
_cell.length_b   1.000
_cell.length_c   1.000
_cell.angle_alpha   90.00
_cell.angle_beta   90.00
_cell.angle_gamma   90.00
#
_symmetry.space_group_name_H-M   'P 1'
#
loop_
_entity.id
_entity.type
_entity.pdbx_description
1 polymer ?
#
loop_
_entity_poly.entity_id
_entity_poly.type
_entity_poly.pdbx_seq_one_letter_code
_entity_poly.pdbx_strand_id
1 'polypeptide(L)' 'MKFPLTELLLEEARRFELRSACRDCFFWSSARTACWHEWPDDGQRRWPLDAPDPVTGERPTEVAFCKEFELK' A
#
# COMPACT_ATOMS: atom_id res chain seq x y z
N MET A 1 -3.61 -8.65 -3.56
CA MET A 1 -2.64 -9.56 -4.24
C MET A 1 -1.26 -9.22 -3.71
N LYS A 2 -0.42 -10.21 -3.37
CA LYS A 2 0.92 -9.97 -2.82
C LYS A 2 2.00 -10.20 -3.87
N PHE A 3 3.03 -9.36 -3.86
CA PHE A 3 4.17 -9.42 -4.76
C PHE A 3 5.47 -9.19 -3.99
N PRO A 4 6.60 -9.79 -4.42
CA PRO A 4 7.91 -9.42 -3.88
C PRO A 4 8.17 -7.93 -4.07
N LEU A 5 8.70 -7.28 -3.04
CA LEU A 5 9.17 -5.90 -3.17
C LEU A 5 10.53 -5.92 -3.85
N THR A 6 10.59 -5.39 -5.07
CA THR A 6 11.82 -5.30 -5.87
C THR A 6 12.24 -3.84 -6.03
N GLU A 7 13.53 -3.60 -6.27
CA GLU A 7 14.04 -2.26 -6.58
C GLU A 7 13.35 -1.65 -7.80
N LEU A 8 13.10 -2.46 -8.84
CA LEU A 8 12.35 -2.02 -10.02
C LEU A 8 10.97 -1.50 -9.65
N LEU A 9 10.25 -2.18 -8.76
CA LEU A 9 8.93 -1.71 -8.31
C LEU A 9 9.02 -0.40 -7.53
N LEU A 10 10.07 -0.21 -6.72
CA LEU A 10 10.30 1.03 -5.99
C LEU A 10 10.67 2.20 -6.92
N GLU A 11 11.43 1.94 -7.96
CA GLU A 11 11.76 2.91 -9.00
C GLU A 11 10.51 3.32 -9.78
N GLU A 12 9.70 2.37 -10.23
CA GLU A 12 8.46 2.62 -10.96
C GLU A 12 7.44 3.35 -10.07
N ALA A 13 7.30 2.97 -8.81
CA ALA A 13 6.46 3.65 -7.83
C ALA A 13 6.82 5.13 -7.67
N ARG A 14 8.12 5.44 -7.62
CA ARG A 14 8.63 6.82 -7.56
C ARG A 14 8.41 7.56 -8.87
N ARG A 15 8.73 6.91 -10.00
CA ARG A 15 8.63 7.49 -11.35
C ARG A 15 7.21 7.86 -11.73
N PHE A 16 6.24 7.03 -11.38
CA PHE A 16 4.83 7.21 -11.72
C PHE A 16 4.01 7.77 -10.56
N GLU A 17 4.65 8.17 -9.46
CA GLU A 17 4.00 8.67 -8.25
C GLU A 17 2.82 7.78 -7.82
N LEU A 18 3.03 6.46 -7.83
CA LEU A 18 1.98 5.52 -7.48
C LEU A 18 1.45 5.83 -6.08
N ARG A 19 0.16 5.63 -5.85
CA ARG A 19 -0.46 5.74 -4.54
C ARG A 19 -1.33 4.53 -4.33
N SER A 20 -0.76 3.50 -3.70
CA SER A 20 -1.44 2.23 -3.47
C SER A 20 -1.82 1.99 -2.02
N ALA A 21 -1.66 2.98 -1.14
CA ALA A 21 -2.08 2.82 0.24
C ALA A 21 -3.59 3.04 0.38
N CYS A 22 -4.26 2.19 1.16
CA CYS A 22 -5.70 2.27 1.40
C CYS A 22 -6.14 3.63 1.93
N ARG A 23 -5.30 4.36 2.69
CA ARG A 23 -5.61 5.71 3.18
C ARG A 23 -5.76 6.76 2.08
N ASP A 24 -5.18 6.48 0.92
CA ASP A 24 -5.16 7.36 -0.25
C ASP A 24 -6.18 6.93 -1.31
N CYS A 25 -6.96 5.87 -1.06
CA CYS A 25 -7.96 5.36 -2.00
C CYS A 25 -9.33 6.03 -1.81
N PHE A 26 -10.14 6.04 -2.88
CA PHE A 26 -11.51 6.57 -2.85
C PHE A 26 -12.42 5.86 -1.81
N PHE A 27 -12.13 4.60 -1.53
CA PHE A 27 -12.88 3.77 -0.59
C PHE A 27 -12.39 3.88 0.86
N TRP A 28 -11.52 4.84 1.16
CA TRP A 28 -11.13 5.12 2.55
C TRP A 28 -12.25 5.85 3.30
N SER A 29 -12.59 5.36 4.48
CA SER A 29 -13.47 6.08 5.41
C SER A 29 -12.65 6.64 6.58
N SER A 30 -12.52 7.97 6.63
CA SER A 30 -11.86 8.66 7.76
C SER A 30 -12.62 8.42 9.07
N ALA A 31 -13.95 8.43 9.05
CA ALA A 31 -14.79 8.20 10.22
C ALA A 31 -14.58 6.82 10.85
N ARG A 32 -14.27 5.80 10.04
CA ARG A 32 -14.01 4.43 10.50
C ARG A 32 -12.53 4.12 10.65
N THR A 33 -11.65 5.01 10.21
CA THR A 33 -10.21 4.76 10.06
C THR A 33 -9.91 3.45 9.32
N ALA A 34 -10.71 3.14 8.29
CA ALA A 34 -10.69 1.88 7.59
C ALA A 34 -11.12 2.02 6.12
N CYS A 35 -10.65 1.10 5.28
CA CYS A 35 -11.12 0.96 3.90
C CYS A 35 -12.45 0.17 3.88
N TRP A 36 -13.38 0.56 3.00
CA TRP A 36 -14.66 -0.13 2.83
C TRP A 36 -14.54 -1.57 2.32
N HIS A 37 -13.40 -1.92 1.72
CA HIS A 37 -13.12 -3.30 1.36
C HIS A 37 -12.78 -4.18 2.56
N GLU A 38 -12.74 -3.61 3.78
CA GLU A 38 -12.38 -4.30 5.03
C GLU A 38 -10.94 -4.81 5.09
N TRP A 39 -10.15 -4.52 4.05
CA TRP A 39 -8.72 -4.78 4.01
C TRP A 39 -7.96 -3.57 4.55
N PRO A 40 -7.33 -3.77 5.69
CA PRO A 40 -5.97 -3.37 5.81
C PRO A 40 -5.19 -4.58 6.26
N ASP A 41 -4.69 -5.36 5.30
CA ASP A 41 -3.43 -6.02 5.62
C ASP A 41 -2.40 -4.89 5.87
N ASP A 42 -1.45 -5.12 6.78
CA ASP A 42 -0.46 -4.10 7.12
C ASP A 42 0.35 -3.66 5.89
N GLY A 43 0.37 -4.46 4.82
CA GLY A 43 1.01 -4.12 3.55
C GLY A 43 0.34 -2.96 2.81
N GLN A 44 -0.99 -2.96 2.69
CA GLN A 44 -1.74 -1.92 1.97
C GLN A 44 -1.92 -0.62 2.76
N ARG A 45 -1.59 -0.60 4.06
CA ARG A 45 -1.57 0.65 4.83
C ARG A 45 -0.28 1.45 4.62
N ARG A 46 0.75 0.85 4.03
CA ARG A 46 2.10 1.43 3.95
C ARG A 46 2.27 2.25 2.67
N TRP A 47 2.75 3.47 2.85
CA TRP A 47 3.31 4.27 1.77
C TRP A 47 4.38 5.19 2.37
N PRO A 48 5.58 5.30 1.76
CA PRO A 48 6.05 4.61 0.55
C PRO A 48 6.10 3.06 0.69
N LEU A 49 6.21 2.33 -0.42
CA LEU A 49 6.13 0.85 -0.44
C LEU A 49 7.18 0.16 0.46
N ASP A 50 8.36 0.78 0.62
CA ASP A 50 9.46 0.32 1.47
C ASP A 50 9.43 0.91 2.89
N ALA A 51 8.35 1.60 3.26
CA ALA A 51 8.23 2.18 4.59
C ALA A 51 8.36 1.09 5.66
N PRO A 52 9.26 1.25 6.64
CA PRO A 52 9.45 0.27 7.69
C PRO A 52 8.18 0.15 8.54
N ASP A 53 8.00 -1.03 9.12
CA ASP A 53 6.93 -1.27 10.09
C ASP A 53 7.05 -0.27 11.26
N PRO A 54 5.98 0.44 11.64
CA PRO A 54 6.05 1.44 12.71
C PRO A 54 6.23 0.83 14.12
N VAL A 55 5.96 -0.48 14.28
CA VAL A 55 6.10 -1.22 15.54
C VAL A 55 7.43 -1.97 15.58
N THR A 56 7.78 -2.71 14.53
CA THR A 56 9.00 -3.56 14.51
C THR A 56 10.21 -2.89 13.88
N GLY A 57 10.02 -1.85 13.07
CA GLY A 57 11.08 -1.19 12.30
C GLY A 57 11.57 -1.99 11.09
N GLU A 58 11.06 -3.19 10.86
CA GLU A 58 11.48 -4.04 9.75
C GLU A 58 11.01 -3.49 8.40
N ARG A 59 11.88 -3.57 7.40
CA ARG A 59 11.51 -3.23 6.03
C ARG A 59 10.69 -4.35 5.40
N PRO A 60 9.63 -4.03 4.65
CA PRO A 60 8.84 -5.05 3.98
C PRO A 60 9.67 -5.75 2.89
N THR A 61 9.45 -7.05 2.73
CA THR A 61 10.01 -7.85 1.63
C THR A 61 8.96 -8.14 0.55
N GLU A 62 7.70 -7.84 0.85
CA GLU A 62 6.55 -8.01 -0.03
C GLU A 62 5.60 -6.82 0.09
N VAL A 63 4.87 -6.55 -0.97
CA VAL A 63 3.83 -5.53 -1.04
C VAL A 63 2.50 -6.15 -1.40
N ALA A 64 1.43 -5.54 -0.91
CA ALA A 64 0.07 -5.94 -1.23
C ALA A 64 -0.62 -4.80 -1.99
N PHE A 65 -1.29 -5.16 -3.09
CA PHE A 65 -2.15 -4.26 -3.86
C PHE A 65 -3.60 -4.72 -3.78
N CYS A 66 -4.51 -3.76 -3.57
CA CYS A 66 -5.94 -3.97 -3.82
C CYS A 66 -6.18 -3.99 -5.33
N LYS A 67 -7.06 -4.88 -5.80
CA LYS A 67 -7.44 -4.95 -7.22
C LYS A 67 -8.06 -3.63 -7.70
N GLU A 68 -8.72 -2.91 -6.81
CA GLU A 68 -9.44 -1.70 -7.20
C GLU A 68 -8.54 -0.47 -7.33
N PHE A 69 -7.23 -0.58 -7.06
CA PHE A 69 -6.26 0.44 -7.47
C PHE A 69 -6.03 0.47 -8.99
N GLU A 70 -6.40 -0.60 -9.71
CA GLU A 70 -6.29 -0.65 -11.18
C GLU A 70 -7.44 0.08 -11.89
N LEU A 71 -8.50 0.44 -11.16
CA LEU A 71 -9.71 1.05 -11.71
C LEU A 71 -9.62 2.58 -11.57
N LYS A 72 -9.27 3.26 -12.67
CA LYS A 72 -9.58 4.69 -12.88
C LYS A 72 -10.89 4.83 -13.64
#